data_AF-A0A954L6S9-F1
#
_entry.id   AF-A0A954L6S9-F1
#
_cell.length_a   1.000
_cell.length_b   1.000
_cell.length_c   1.000
_cell.angle_alpha   90.00
_cell.angle_beta   90.00
_cell.angle_gamma   90.00
#
_symmetry.space_group_name_H-M   'P 1'
#
loop_
_entity.id
_entity.type
_entity.pdbx_description
1 polymer ?
#
loop_
_entity_poly.entity_id
_entity_poly.type
_entity_poly.pdbx_seq_one_letter_code
_entity_poly.pdbx_strand_id
1 'polypeptide(L)'
;HGHARKLLELTSTSLSMHTDADRIYGLVHADRSRLDGEDIFEVQITGHHHWELRHAGRPLMRVQYGQPALPKTRIDSNKLRIDLVRLFEGISNEHCDCLISLVEAAVEESHGTMLVISADAAEEALRLSAQCIPVKPRPMTADLLRHLTPIDGAVLLSPDGRCFAIGTILDGIASANGDPSRGARYNSAMRYVESTDAACLAVVVSEDGRVDYVPDLRMPIPRTEVEVRLDSLERLRDSRRVRRRVYYQIISWFDAHRFYLLREHCDRLNDVVSEIEAMFENNDPHTLTNVHAPYTPHPQMDAELYYVQAPTASPTATVQA
;
A
#
# COMPACT_ATOMS: atom_id res chain seq x y z
N HIS A 1 37.43 20.44 3.22
CA HIS A 1 36.70 19.34 3.90
C HIS A 1 36.64 19.47 5.43
N GLY A 2 37.74 19.71 6.16
CA GLY A 2 37.72 19.74 7.64
C GLY A 2 36.87 20.87 8.29
N HIS A 3 36.72 22.03 7.64
CA HIS A 3 35.94 23.15 8.19
C HIS A 3 34.42 22.98 8.03
N ALA A 4 33.98 22.34 6.94
CA ALA A 4 32.56 22.09 6.68
C ALA A 4 31.93 21.18 7.75
N ARG A 5 32.62 20.10 8.11
CA ARG A 5 32.19 19.20 9.18
C ARG A 5 32.06 19.91 10.52
N LYS A 6 33.04 20.75 10.89
CA LYS A 6 33.02 21.51 12.14
C LYS A 6 31.84 22.48 12.19
N LEU A 7 31.51 23.13 11.07
CA LEU A 7 30.34 24.02 11.00
C LEU A 7 29.03 23.24 11.07
N LEU A 8 28.92 22.09 10.40
CA LEU A 8 27.77 21.20 10.52
C LEU A 8 27.55 20.72 11.96
N GLU A 9 28.61 20.38 12.69
CA GLU A 9 28.55 19.96 14.10
C GLU A 9 28.02 21.08 15.03
N LEU A 10 28.06 22.35 14.60
CA LEU A 10 27.52 23.50 15.33
C LEU A 10 26.07 23.83 14.96
N THR A 11 25.48 23.15 13.97
CA THR A 11 24.10 23.41 13.55
C THR A 11 23.09 22.85 14.54
N SER A 12 21.92 23.49 14.60
CA SER A 12 20.80 23.13 15.46
C SER A 12 19.47 23.46 14.77
N THR A 13 18.36 23.25 15.46
CA THR A 13 17.02 23.62 14.97
C THR A 13 16.87 25.12 14.70
N SER A 14 17.65 26.00 15.34
CA SER A 14 17.59 27.45 15.15
C SER A 14 18.81 28.03 14.42
N LEU A 15 19.89 27.25 14.24
CA LEU A 15 21.15 27.69 13.66
C LEU A 15 21.55 26.76 12.51
N SER A 16 21.52 27.26 11.28
CA SER A 16 21.79 26.48 10.07
C SER A 16 23.09 26.92 9.40
N MET A 17 23.72 26.03 8.65
CA MET A 17 24.86 26.36 7.80
C MET A 17 24.35 26.85 6.44
N HIS A 18 24.67 28.08 6.07
CA HIS A 18 24.34 28.66 4.77
C HIS A 18 25.45 28.36 3.76
N THR A 19 25.09 27.75 2.64
CA THR A 19 26.02 27.28 1.61
C THR A 19 25.34 27.26 0.25
N ASP A 20 26.13 27.40 -0.81
CA ASP A 20 25.72 27.04 -2.17
C ASP A 20 26.57 25.84 -2.67
N ALA A 21 26.55 25.59 -3.98
CA ALA A 21 27.29 24.49 -4.61
C ALA A 21 28.82 24.67 -4.62
N ASP A 22 29.34 25.89 -4.41
CA ASP A 22 30.77 26.22 -4.47
C ASP A 22 31.35 26.56 -3.07
N ARG A 23 30.57 27.22 -2.20
CA ARG A 23 31.09 27.86 -0.98
C ARG A 23 30.14 27.75 0.22
N ILE A 24 30.76 27.66 1.40
CA ILE A 24 30.08 27.79 2.69
C ILE A 24 30.23 29.24 3.16
N TYR A 25 29.12 29.92 3.38
CA TYR A 25 29.08 31.33 3.81
C TYR A 25 29.20 31.49 5.33
N GLY A 26 28.66 30.54 6.11
CA GLY A 26 28.74 30.56 7.57
C GLY A 26 27.51 30.00 8.25
N LEU A 27 27.36 30.29 9.55
CA LEU A 27 26.18 29.94 10.34
C LEU A 27 25.19 31.10 10.34
N VAL A 28 23.91 30.80 10.13
CA VAL A 28 22.81 31.76 10.08
C VAL A 28 21.66 31.28 10.96
N HIS A 29 20.93 32.21 11.55
CA HIS A 29 19.65 31.86 12.18
C HIS A 29 18.62 31.66 11.08
N ALA A 30 18.07 30.46 10.99
CA ALA A 30 17.10 30.13 9.94
C ALA A 30 15.72 30.65 10.33
N ASP A 31 15.28 31.73 9.70
CA ASP A 31 13.89 32.17 9.76
C ASP A 31 13.06 31.36 8.76
N ARG A 32 12.51 30.24 9.23
CA ARG A 32 11.77 29.28 8.41
C ARG A 32 10.48 29.84 7.80
N SER A 33 9.99 30.98 8.28
CA SER A 33 8.78 31.64 7.75
C SER A 33 8.99 32.32 6.38
N ARG A 34 10.25 32.53 5.96
CA ARG A 34 10.61 33.17 4.68
C ARG A 34 10.99 32.16 3.59
N LEU A 35 10.94 30.86 3.89
CA LEU A 35 11.37 29.78 2.99
C LEU A 35 10.33 29.41 1.91
N ASP A 36 9.13 29.96 1.97
CA ASP A 36 8.03 29.61 1.05
C ASP A 36 8.08 30.39 -0.29
N GLY A 37 9.02 31.34 -0.44
CA GLY A 37 9.08 32.24 -1.61
C GLY A 37 10.45 32.39 -2.29
N GLU A 38 11.50 31.75 -1.80
CA GLU A 38 12.86 31.81 -2.38
C GLU A 38 13.34 30.43 -2.84
N ASP A 39 14.33 30.38 -3.75
CA ASP A 39 15.01 29.16 -4.20
C ASP A 39 15.95 28.58 -3.11
N ILE A 40 15.47 28.52 -1.87
CA ILE A 40 16.22 28.03 -0.71
C ILE A 40 15.83 26.57 -0.44
N PHE A 41 16.83 25.70 -0.50
CA PHE A 41 16.70 24.30 -0.15
C PHE A 41 17.37 24.02 1.19
N GLU A 42 16.72 23.21 2.02
CA GLU A 42 17.26 22.77 3.31
C GLU A 42 17.78 21.34 3.19
N VAL A 43 19.04 21.13 3.61
CA VAL A 43 19.60 19.79 3.81
C VAL A 43 19.52 19.46 5.30
N GLN A 44 18.63 18.53 5.66
CA GLN A 44 18.46 18.09 7.03
C GLN A 44 19.15 16.74 7.23
N ILE A 45 20.17 16.69 8.08
CA ILE A 45 20.78 15.42 8.50
C ILE A 45 19.86 14.77 9.53
N THR A 46 19.26 13.64 9.18
CA THR A 46 18.29 12.93 10.04
C THR A 46 18.91 11.75 10.78
N GLY A 47 20.08 11.28 10.35
CA GLY A 47 20.80 10.21 11.02
C GLY A 47 22.12 9.87 10.33
N HIS A 48 22.79 8.82 10.82
CA HIS A 48 24.03 8.36 10.23
C HIS A 48 23.81 7.86 8.79
N HIS A 49 24.46 8.48 7.80
CA HIS A 49 24.21 8.24 6.36
C HIS A 49 22.77 8.53 5.89
N HIS A 50 21.99 9.29 6.66
CA HIS A 50 20.62 9.65 6.36
C HIS A 50 20.46 11.17 6.35
N TRP A 51 20.01 11.71 5.21
CA TRP A 51 19.67 13.11 5.10
C TRP A 51 18.54 13.35 4.10
N GLU A 52 17.88 14.50 4.24
CA GLU A 52 16.77 14.91 3.40
C GLU A 52 17.08 16.24 2.73
N LEU A 53 16.65 16.38 1.48
CA LEU A 53 16.52 17.67 0.81
C LEU A 53 15.08 18.15 0.96
N ARG A 54 14.87 19.37 1.44
CA ARG A 54 13.55 19.95 1.70
C ARG A 54 13.42 21.33 1.05
N HIS A 55 12.19 21.71 0.71
CA HIS A 55 11.83 23.05 0.22
C HIS A 55 10.47 23.42 0.81
N ALA A 56 10.31 24.65 1.33
CA ALA A 56 9.05 25.11 1.94
C ALA A 56 8.47 24.10 2.96
N GLY A 57 9.34 23.52 3.81
CA GLY A 57 8.97 22.50 4.79
C GLY A 57 8.63 21.11 4.23
N ARG A 58 8.60 20.91 2.91
CA ARG A 58 8.31 19.62 2.27
C ARG A 58 9.59 18.87 1.90
N PRO A 59 9.74 17.58 2.24
CA PRO A 59 10.84 16.78 1.72
C PRO A 59 10.66 16.58 0.20
N LEU A 60 11.75 16.76 -0.55
CA LEU A 60 11.83 16.58 -2.01
C LEU A 60 12.68 15.36 -2.40
N MET A 61 13.60 14.96 -1.53
CA MET A 61 14.48 13.80 -1.72
C MET A 61 14.96 13.28 -0.36
N ARG A 62 15.05 11.96 -0.21
CA ARG A 62 15.73 11.32 0.93
C ARG A 62 16.94 10.56 0.41
N VAL A 63 18.07 10.68 1.10
CA VAL A 63 19.30 9.97 0.77
C VAL A 63 19.65 9.05 1.92
N GLN A 64 19.73 7.76 1.62
CA GLN A 64 20.14 6.72 2.57
C GLN A 64 21.34 5.98 2.00
N TYR A 65 22.45 5.93 2.74
CA TYR A 65 23.69 5.27 2.29
C TYR A 65 24.18 5.73 0.90
N GLY A 66 24.00 7.02 0.61
CA GLY A 66 24.38 7.64 -0.66
C GLY A 66 23.42 7.37 -1.83
N GLN A 67 22.31 6.65 -1.61
CA GLN A 67 21.30 6.39 -2.63
C GLN A 67 20.16 7.42 -2.51
N PRO A 68 19.98 8.31 -3.49
CA PRO A 68 18.86 9.24 -3.51
C PRO A 68 17.57 8.54 -3.94
N ALA A 69 16.49 8.83 -3.24
CA ALA A 69 15.14 8.42 -3.59
C ALA A 69 14.18 9.59 -3.41
N LEU A 70 13.11 9.63 -4.22
CA LEU A 70 11.99 10.51 -3.93
C LEU A 70 11.45 10.16 -2.52
N PRO A 71 11.00 11.15 -1.73
CA PRO A 71 10.30 10.90 -0.49
C PRO A 71 9.06 10.10 -0.89
N LYS A 72 9.10 8.81 -0.62
CA LYS A 72 7.92 7.98 -0.77
C LYS A 72 6.93 8.53 0.24
N THR A 73 5.73 8.89 -0.21
CA THR A 73 4.57 8.88 0.68
C THR A 73 4.58 7.52 1.36
N ARG A 74 4.73 7.52 2.70
CA ARG A 74 4.88 6.28 3.47
C ARG A 74 3.63 5.41 3.37
N ILE A 75 2.50 5.99 2.96
CA ILE A 75 1.25 5.31 2.63
C ILE A 75 0.71 5.72 1.27
N ASP A 76 0.03 4.80 0.60
CA ASP A 76 -0.82 5.09 -0.56
C ASP A 76 -2.26 5.30 -0.08
N SER A 77 -2.62 6.55 0.23
CA SER A 77 -3.93 6.90 0.78
C SER A 77 -5.10 6.55 -0.17
N ASN A 78 -4.85 6.52 -1.48
CA ASN A 78 -5.87 6.14 -2.46
C ASN A 78 -6.11 4.63 -2.43
N LYS A 79 -5.05 3.82 -2.41
CA LYS A 79 -5.16 2.38 -2.23
C LYS A 79 -5.85 2.04 -0.91
N LEU A 80 -5.43 2.67 0.20
CA LEU A 80 -6.03 2.45 1.51
C LEU A 80 -7.53 2.79 1.51
N ARG A 81 -7.93 3.90 0.87
CA ARG A 81 -9.36 4.23 0.73
C ARG A 81 -10.13 3.14 -0.03
N ILE A 82 -9.58 2.67 -1.15
CA ILE A 82 -10.20 1.61 -1.95
C ILE A 82 -10.36 0.35 -1.10
N ASP A 83 -9.33 -0.04 -0.35
CA ASP A 83 -9.35 -1.22 0.50
C ASP A 83 -10.34 -1.07 1.67
N LEU A 84 -10.44 0.10 2.30
CA LEU A 84 -11.42 0.38 3.35
C LEU A 84 -12.87 0.22 2.86
N VAL A 85 -13.21 0.77 1.69
CA VAL A 85 -14.56 0.67 1.12
C VAL A 85 -14.92 -0.78 0.77
N ARG A 86 -13.92 -1.60 0.41
CA ARG A 86 -14.11 -3.02 0.08
C ARG A 86 -14.24 -3.90 1.32
N LEU A 87 -13.49 -3.57 2.38
CA LEU A 87 -13.50 -4.34 3.63
C LEU A 87 -14.72 -4.00 4.49
N PHE A 88 -15.15 -2.74 4.54
CA PHE A 88 -16.19 -2.26 5.43
C PHE A 88 -17.39 -1.75 4.66
N GLU A 89 -18.43 -2.57 4.57
CA GLU A 89 -19.67 -2.23 3.86
C GLU A 89 -20.29 -0.93 4.40
N GLY A 90 -20.60 0.00 3.51
CA GLY A 90 -21.28 1.26 3.86
C GLY A 90 -20.42 2.31 4.57
N ILE A 91 -19.10 2.12 4.67
CA ILE A 91 -18.21 3.14 5.23
C ILE A 91 -18.30 4.47 4.46
N SER A 92 -18.42 5.59 5.19
CA SER A 92 -18.51 6.92 4.58
C SER A 92 -17.12 7.44 4.18
N ASN A 93 -17.09 8.38 3.23
CA ASN A 93 -15.82 9.04 2.86
C ASN A 93 -15.18 9.76 4.05
N GLU A 94 -15.98 10.34 4.95
CA GLU A 94 -15.53 11.02 6.16
C GLU A 94 -14.85 10.04 7.13
N HIS A 95 -15.41 8.84 7.30
CA HIS A 95 -14.80 7.80 8.12
C HIS A 95 -13.51 7.25 7.47
N CYS A 96 -13.49 7.08 6.14
CA CYS A 96 -12.27 6.76 5.41
C CYS A 96 -11.18 7.82 5.62
N ASP A 97 -11.51 9.10 5.50
CA ASP A 97 -10.59 10.21 5.74
C ASP A 97 -10.04 10.19 7.17
N CYS A 98 -10.93 9.92 8.13
CA CYS A 98 -10.56 9.77 9.53
C CYS A 98 -9.54 8.63 9.71
N LEU A 99 -9.83 7.41 9.24
CA LEU A 99 -8.93 6.27 9.37
C LEU A 99 -7.59 6.49 8.66
N ILE A 100 -7.60 7.06 7.46
CA ILE A 100 -6.38 7.43 6.73
C ILE A 100 -5.54 8.40 7.56
N SER A 101 -6.14 9.45 8.12
CA SER A 101 -5.41 10.41 8.97
C SER A 101 -4.82 9.77 10.23
N LEU A 102 -5.48 8.74 10.79
CA LEU A 102 -4.95 7.98 11.93
C LEU A 102 -3.75 7.11 11.52
N VAL A 103 -3.80 6.49 10.35
CA VAL A 103 -2.66 5.74 9.81
C VAL A 103 -1.49 6.68 9.53
N GLU A 104 -1.72 7.85 8.91
CA GLU A 104 -0.68 8.87 8.70
C GLU A 104 -0.06 9.31 10.02
N ALA A 105 -0.88 9.53 11.06
CA ALA A 105 -0.38 9.88 12.38
C ALA A 105 0.46 8.76 13.00
N ALA A 106 0.03 7.50 12.91
CA ALA A 106 0.79 6.35 13.40
C ALA A 106 2.15 6.20 12.70
N VAL A 107 2.24 6.61 11.44
CA VAL A 107 3.45 6.53 10.62
C VAL A 107 4.51 7.56 10.99
N GLU A 108 4.10 8.70 11.54
CA GLU A 108 5.03 9.74 12.03
C GLU A 108 5.61 9.41 13.41
N GLU A 109 5.08 8.39 14.09
CA GLU A 109 5.54 7.97 15.40
C GLU A 109 6.88 7.24 15.33
N SER A 110 7.76 7.49 16.32
CA SER A 110 9.08 6.87 16.38
C SER A 110 9.06 5.42 16.88
N HIS A 111 7.92 4.95 17.37
CA HIS A 111 7.75 3.61 17.92
C HIS A 111 6.80 2.81 17.02
N GLY A 112 7.10 1.53 16.82
CA GLY A 112 6.26 0.65 16.03
C GLY A 112 4.85 0.57 16.61
N THR A 113 3.85 0.88 15.80
CA THR A 113 2.44 1.01 16.20
C THR A 113 1.59 -0.01 15.45
N MET A 114 0.56 -0.54 16.09
CA MET A 114 -0.43 -1.40 15.44
C MET A 114 -1.83 -0.83 15.63
N LEU A 115 -2.54 -0.61 14.52
CA LEU A 115 -3.95 -0.27 14.52
C LEU A 115 -4.73 -1.50 14.03
N VAL A 116 -5.82 -1.84 14.71
CA VAL A 116 -6.74 -2.89 14.27
C VAL A 116 -8.11 -2.25 14.10
N ILE A 117 -8.57 -2.18 12.86
CA ILE A 117 -9.90 -1.71 12.50
C ILE A 117 -10.78 -2.94 12.32
N SER A 118 -11.80 -3.11 13.16
CA SER A 118 -12.71 -4.26 13.11
C SER A 118 -14.16 -3.81 13.12
N ALA A 119 -15.00 -4.43 12.29
CA ALA A 119 -16.44 -4.21 12.33
C ALA A 119 -17.05 -4.51 13.72
N ASP A 120 -16.47 -5.50 14.42
CA ASP A 120 -16.92 -5.96 15.74
C ASP A 120 -16.01 -5.44 16.87
N ALA A 121 -15.45 -4.23 16.72
CA ALA A 121 -14.51 -3.68 17.68
C ALA A 121 -15.06 -3.60 19.13
N ALA A 122 -16.37 -3.47 19.29
CA ALA A 122 -17.03 -3.42 20.58
C ALA A 122 -17.06 -4.79 21.27
N GLU A 123 -17.55 -5.81 20.58
CA GLU A 123 -17.53 -7.20 21.03
C GLU A 123 -16.10 -7.66 21.31
N GLU A 124 -15.16 -7.22 20.47
CA GLU A 124 -13.79 -7.67 20.57
C GLU A 124 -13.03 -7.07 21.75
N ALA A 125 -13.29 -5.80 22.08
CA ALA A 125 -12.79 -5.19 23.30
C ALA A 125 -13.31 -5.91 24.56
N LEU A 126 -14.52 -6.47 24.50
CA LEU A 126 -15.10 -7.26 25.59
C LEU A 126 -14.48 -8.67 25.64
N ARG A 127 -14.34 -9.36 24.49
CA ARG A 127 -13.78 -10.71 24.42
C ARG A 127 -12.32 -10.72 24.90
N LEU A 128 -11.53 -9.72 24.49
CA LEU A 128 -10.13 -9.56 24.84
C LEU A 128 -9.92 -8.70 26.10
N SER A 129 -10.93 -8.52 26.96
CA SER A 129 -10.85 -7.58 28.09
C SER A 129 -9.73 -7.89 29.10
N ALA A 130 -9.27 -9.14 29.15
CA ALA A 130 -8.14 -9.56 29.99
C ALA A 130 -6.77 -9.41 29.29
N GLN A 131 -6.76 -9.05 28.00
CA GLN A 131 -5.60 -8.90 27.12
C GLN A 131 -5.50 -7.47 26.54
N CYS A 132 -6.30 -6.53 27.03
CA CYS A 132 -6.30 -5.14 26.60
C CYS A 132 -6.68 -4.21 27.75
N ILE A 133 -6.63 -2.90 27.50
CA ILE A 133 -7.24 -1.89 28.36
C ILE A 133 -8.50 -1.38 27.63
N PRO A 134 -9.71 -1.83 28.03
CA PRO A 134 -10.95 -1.33 27.44
C PRO A 134 -11.13 0.16 27.76
N VAL A 135 -11.55 0.93 26.76
CA VAL A 135 -11.87 2.35 26.93
C VAL A 135 -13.33 2.61 26.59
N LYS A 136 -13.90 3.67 27.18
CA LYS A 136 -15.23 4.11 26.77
C LYS A 136 -15.16 4.57 25.30
N PRO A 137 -16.04 4.08 24.41
CA PRO A 137 -15.96 4.37 22.98
C PRO A 137 -15.92 5.87 22.71
N ARG A 138 -14.88 6.31 22.01
CA ARG A 138 -14.65 7.72 21.70
C ARG A 138 -14.00 7.87 20.32
N PRO A 139 -14.38 8.91 19.53
CA PRO A 139 -13.68 9.22 18.29
C PRO A 139 -12.17 9.35 18.54
N MET A 140 -11.38 8.60 17.78
CA MET A 140 -9.93 8.71 17.81
C MET A 140 -9.50 9.93 17.01
N THR A 141 -8.47 10.62 17.49
CA THR A 141 -7.84 11.74 16.76
C THR A 141 -6.35 11.46 16.64
N ALA A 142 -5.70 12.03 15.63
CA ALA A 142 -4.25 11.93 15.49
C ALA A 142 -3.51 12.36 16.77
N ASP A 143 -3.96 13.43 17.43
CA ASP A 143 -3.35 13.89 18.68
C ASP A 143 -3.50 12.86 19.81
N LEU A 144 -4.69 12.31 20.01
CA LEU A 144 -4.90 11.27 21.03
C LEU A 144 -4.08 10.01 20.72
N LEU A 145 -4.01 9.62 19.44
CA LEU A 145 -3.26 8.43 19.02
C LEU A 145 -1.78 8.53 19.40
N ARG A 146 -1.15 9.70 19.20
CA ARG A 146 0.26 9.95 19.57
C ARG A 146 0.56 9.81 21.06
N HIS A 147 -0.45 9.97 21.92
CA HIS A 147 -0.29 9.74 23.36
C HIS A 147 -0.41 8.25 23.73
N LEU A 148 -0.96 7.42 22.85
CA LEU A 148 -1.25 6.01 23.07
C LEU A 148 -0.22 5.08 22.42
N THR A 149 0.47 5.54 21.39
CA THR A 149 1.51 4.78 20.64
C THR A 149 2.66 4.25 21.49
N PRO A 150 3.04 4.80 22.67
CA PRO A 150 4.04 4.17 23.52
C PRO A 150 3.57 2.87 24.20
N ILE A 151 2.27 2.57 24.18
CA ILE A 151 1.71 1.37 24.78
C ILE A 151 1.89 0.19 23.82
N ASP A 152 2.56 -0.87 24.28
CA ASP A 152 2.70 -2.10 23.52
C ASP A 152 1.34 -2.77 23.25
N GLY A 153 1.19 -3.33 22.05
CA GLY A 153 -0.05 -3.96 21.58
C GLY A 153 -0.72 -3.13 20.49
N ALA A 154 -2.00 -3.41 20.27
CA ALA A 154 -2.79 -2.75 19.23
C ALA A 154 -3.81 -1.75 19.81
N VAL A 155 -4.06 -0.68 19.05
CA VAL A 155 -5.23 0.19 19.24
C VAL A 155 -6.38 -0.41 18.45
N LEU A 156 -7.46 -0.77 19.14
CA LEU A 156 -8.64 -1.38 18.55
C LEU A 156 -9.67 -0.28 18.20
N LEU A 157 -9.94 -0.16 16.91
CA LEU A 157 -10.77 0.84 16.28
C LEU A 157 -11.96 0.19 15.57
N SER A 158 -13.08 0.88 15.51
CA SER A 158 -14.20 0.57 14.62
C SER A 158 -14.06 1.29 13.26
N PRO A 159 -14.83 0.91 12.22
CA PRO A 159 -14.76 1.53 10.90
C PRO A 159 -15.19 3.00 10.89
N ASP A 160 -15.97 3.45 11.88
CA ASP A 160 -16.32 4.87 12.08
C ASP A 160 -15.24 5.68 12.83
N GLY A 161 -14.07 5.08 13.09
CA GLY A 161 -12.92 5.74 13.69
C GLY A 161 -12.98 5.90 15.22
N ARG A 162 -13.81 5.14 15.92
CA ARG A 162 -13.85 5.15 17.40
C ARG A 162 -12.90 4.12 18.00
N CYS A 163 -12.26 4.48 19.09
CA CYS A 163 -11.41 3.59 19.88
C CYS A 163 -12.23 2.84 20.94
N PHE A 164 -12.03 1.54 21.02
CA PHE A 164 -12.67 0.65 21.99
C PHE A 164 -11.69 0.03 22.99
N ALA A 165 -10.43 -0.18 22.59
CA ALA A 165 -9.37 -0.66 23.48
C ALA A 165 -7.99 -0.19 23.04
N ILE A 166 -7.07 -0.12 24.00
CA ILE A 166 -5.65 0.18 23.78
C ILE A 166 -4.78 -0.92 24.38
N GLY A 167 -3.56 -1.07 23.88
CA GLY A 167 -2.63 -2.12 24.33
C GLY A 167 -3.18 -3.54 24.15
N THR A 168 -3.95 -3.74 23.08
CA THR A 168 -4.62 -5.02 22.80
C THR A 168 -3.60 -6.05 22.35
N ILE A 169 -3.46 -7.13 23.09
CA ILE A 169 -2.67 -8.29 22.71
C ILE A 169 -3.57 -9.20 21.88
N LEU A 170 -3.34 -9.19 20.57
CA LEU A 170 -4.10 -10.02 19.64
C LEU A 170 -3.79 -11.50 19.86
N ASP A 171 -4.84 -12.31 19.92
CA ASP A 171 -4.76 -13.74 19.77
C ASP A 171 -4.73 -14.12 18.27
N GLY A 172 -4.84 -15.41 17.97
CA GLY A 172 -4.86 -15.90 16.59
C GLY A 172 -4.31 -17.32 16.48
N ILE A 173 -4.76 -18.03 15.45
CA ILE A 173 -4.36 -19.41 15.18
C ILE A 173 -3.06 -19.39 14.35
N ALA A 174 -2.20 -20.39 14.55
CA ALA A 174 -1.00 -20.54 13.71
C ALA A 174 -1.41 -20.68 12.24
N SER A 175 -0.82 -19.83 11.39
CA SER A 175 -1.10 -19.79 9.96
C SER A 175 0.09 -20.27 9.13
N ALA A 176 -0.20 -20.87 7.97
CA ALA A 176 0.80 -21.20 6.96
C ALA A 176 1.43 -19.95 6.31
N ASN A 177 0.77 -18.78 6.40
CA ASN A 177 1.23 -17.52 5.85
C ASN A 177 2.11 -16.71 6.82
N GLY A 178 2.48 -17.30 7.97
CA GLY A 178 3.46 -16.70 8.88
C GLY A 178 4.84 -16.55 8.22
N ASP A 179 5.49 -15.41 8.46
CA ASP A 179 6.78 -15.09 7.86
C ASP A 179 7.82 -14.80 8.96
N PRO A 180 8.78 -15.72 9.23
CA PRO A 180 9.83 -15.55 10.22
C PRO A 180 10.78 -14.37 9.95
N SER A 181 10.83 -13.87 8.70
CA SER A 181 11.62 -12.68 8.37
C SER A 181 10.95 -11.38 8.84
N ARG A 182 9.65 -11.43 9.18
CA ARG A 182 8.86 -10.31 9.69
C ARG A 182 8.83 -10.31 11.22
N GLY A 183 8.61 -9.12 11.80
CA GLY A 183 8.52 -8.93 13.25
C GLY A 183 7.27 -9.55 13.89
N ALA A 184 7.29 -9.65 15.23
CA ALA A 184 6.20 -10.22 16.01
C ALA A 184 4.86 -9.50 15.81
N ARG A 185 4.86 -8.15 15.70
CA ARG A 185 3.66 -7.35 15.43
C ARG A 185 2.97 -7.77 14.13
N TYR A 186 3.72 -7.86 13.03
CA TYR A 186 3.20 -8.32 11.75
C TYR A 186 2.61 -9.73 11.86
N ASN A 187 3.36 -10.69 12.41
CA ASN A 187 2.89 -12.07 12.49
C ASN A 187 1.69 -12.24 13.43
N SER A 188 1.55 -11.43 14.47
CA SER A 188 0.36 -11.43 15.32
C SER A 188 -0.86 -10.85 14.59
N ALA A 189 -0.71 -9.71 13.90
CA ALA A 189 -1.77 -9.14 13.07
C ALA A 189 -2.25 -10.13 11.99
N MET A 190 -1.32 -10.78 11.31
CA MET A 190 -1.60 -11.77 10.26
C MET A 190 -2.42 -12.95 10.77
N ARG A 191 -1.99 -13.57 11.88
CA ARG A 191 -2.73 -14.68 12.52
C ARG A 191 -4.10 -14.27 13.01
N TYR A 192 -4.20 -13.08 13.60
CA TYR A 192 -5.45 -12.55 14.13
C TYR A 192 -6.47 -12.34 13.00
N VAL A 193 -6.09 -11.59 11.97
CA VAL A 193 -6.96 -11.24 10.83
C VAL A 193 -7.42 -12.48 10.07
N GLU A 194 -6.56 -13.50 9.91
CA GLU A 194 -6.98 -14.75 9.26
C GLU A 194 -7.88 -15.64 10.12
N SER A 195 -7.87 -15.46 11.44
CA SER A 195 -8.67 -16.26 12.37
C SER A 195 -10.01 -15.63 12.75
N THR A 196 -10.23 -14.35 12.42
CA THR A 196 -11.49 -13.66 12.68
C THR A 196 -12.44 -13.79 11.50
N ASP A 197 -13.73 -14.00 11.80
CA ASP A 197 -14.80 -14.01 10.80
C ASP A 197 -15.31 -12.59 10.49
N ALA A 198 -14.95 -11.60 11.33
CA ALA A 198 -15.37 -10.22 11.15
C ALA A 198 -14.50 -9.49 10.12
N ALA A 199 -15.10 -8.56 9.38
CA ALA A 199 -14.36 -7.64 8.52
C ALA A 199 -13.31 -6.89 9.36
N CYS A 200 -12.04 -7.06 8.99
CA CYS A 200 -10.92 -6.60 9.80
C CYS A 200 -9.75 -6.15 8.92
N LEU A 201 -9.12 -5.05 9.34
CA LEU A 201 -7.89 -4.52 8.78
C LEU A 201 -6.92 -4.23 9.92
N ALA A 202 -5.79 -4.91 9.93
CA ALA A 202 -4.66 -4.52 10.77
C ALA A 202 -3.66 -3.69 9.96
N VAL A 203 -3.26 -2.56 10.53
CA VAL A 203 -2.21 -1.68 10.00
C VAL A 203 -1.02 -1.77 10.93
N VAL A 204 0.08 -2.31 10.43
CA VAL A 204 1.31 -2.51 11.18
C VAL A 204 2.33 -1.49 10.71
N VAL A 205 2.68 -0.57 11.59
CA VAL A 205 3.73 0.43 11.37
C VAL A 205 4.97 -0.02 12.12
N SER A 206 6.07 -0.23 11.41
CA SER A 206 7.37 -0.52 12.02
C SER A 206 8.10 0.75 12.46
N GLU A 207 9.11 0.58 13.32
CA GLU A 207 9.91 1.68 13.88
C GLU A 207 10.66 2.51 12.82
N ASP A 208 10.92 1.92 11.65
CA ASP A 208 11.51 2.60 10.49
C ASP A 208 10.47 3.34 9.62
N GLY A 209 9.20 3.35 10.03
CA GLY A 209 8.10 4.02 9.35
C GLY A 209 7.54 3.27 8.14
N ARG A 210 7.92 2.00 7.94
CA ARG A 210 7.27 1.13 6.95
C ARG A 210 5.88 0.73 7.44
N VAL A 211 4.93 0.68 6.51
CA VAL A 211 3.55 0.28 6.76
C VAL A 211 3.25 -1.02 6.02
N ASP A 212 2.63 -1.95 6.73
CA ASP A 212 2.05 -3.14 6.14
C ASP A 212 0.56 -3.23 6.52
N TYR A 213 -0.25 -3.59 5.54
CA TYR A 213 -1.68 -3.81 5.69
C TYR A 213 -1.96 -5.31 5.74
N VAL A 214 -2.86 -5.73 6.60
CA VAL A 214 -3.29 -7.11 6.74
C VAL A 214 -4.83 -7.13 6.80
N PRO A 215 -5.52 -7.64 5.77
CA PRO A 215 -4.95 -8.19 4.53
C PRO A 215 -4.36 -7.09 3.63
N ASP A 216 -3.30 -7.41 2.88
CA ASP A 216 -2.82 -6.55 1.78
C ASP A 216 -3.58 -6.92 0.51
N LEU A 217 -4.73 -6.27 0.30
CA LEU A 217 -5.57 -6.54 -0.85
C LEU A 217 -4.90 -6.04 -2.14
N ARG A 218 -4.96 -6.84 -3.20
CA ARG A 218 -4.62 -6.36 -4.55
C ARG A 218 -5.62 -5.30 -5.01
N MET A 219 -5.14 -4.38 -5.86
CA MET A 219 -5.99 -3.38 -6.51
C MET A 219 -7.12 -4.08 -7.29
N PRO A 220 -8.38 -3.66 -7.15
CA PRO A 220 -9.45 -4.23 -7.96
C PRO A 220 -9.28 -3.83 -9.43
N ILE A 221 -9.81 -4.66 -10.33
CA ILE A 221 -9.82 -4.38 -11.77
C ILE A 221 -11.25 -4.42 -12.32
N PRO A 222 -11.56 -3.69 -13.41
CA PRO A 222 -12.84 -3.87 -14.07
C PRO A 222 -12.99 -5.29 -14.61
N ARG A 223 -14.09 -5.99 -14.31
CA ARG A 223 -14.33 -7.34 -14.87
C ARG A 223 -14.28 -7.35 -16.39
N THR A 224 -14.79 -6.29 -17.01
CA THR A 224 -14.76 -6.08 -18.47
C THR A 224 -13.34 -6.10 -19.04
N GLU A 225 -12.33 -5.77 -18.23
CA GLU A 225 -10.93 -5.79 -18.67
C GLU A 225 -10.44 -7.22 -18.97
N VAL A 226 -10.88 -8.20 -18.16
CA VAL A 226 -10.63 -9.63 -18.37
C VAL A 226 -11.40 -10.12 -19.60
N GLU A 227 -12.70 -9.82 -19.67
CA GLU A 227 -13.57 -10.28 -20.76
C GLU A 227 -13.10 -9.76 -22.14
N VAL A 228 -12.78 -8.46 -22.25
CA VAL A 228 -12.32 -7.86 -23.51
C VAL A 228 -11.04 -8.51 -24.04
N ARG A 229 -10.13 -8.91 -23.14
CA ARG A 229 -8.87 -9.59 -23.53
C ARG A 229 -9.10 -11.04 -23.93
N LEU A 230 -10.02 -11.71 -23.26
CA LEU A 230 -10.44 -13.07 -23.59
C LEU A 230 -11.09 -13.09 -24.98
N ASP A 231 -12.03 -12.17 -25.25
CA ASP A 231 -12.64 -11.98 -26.58
C ASP A 231 -11.60 -11.66 -27.65
N SER A 232 -10.58 -10.87 -27.32
CA SER A 232 -9.48 -10.54 -28.23
C SER A 232 -8.63 -11.77 -28.58
N LEU A 233 -8.45 -12.68 -27.63
CA LEU A 233 -7.74 -13.95 -27.83
C LEU A 233 -8.58 -14.92 -28.68
N GLU A 234 -9.88 -15.03 -28.41
CA GLU A 234 -10.82 -15.84 -29.20
C GLU A 234 -10.88 -15.36 -30.66
N ARG A 235 -10.97 -14.04 -30.90
CA ARG A 235 -10.89 -13.46 -32.25
C ARG A 235 -9.55 -13.74 -32.93
N LEU A 236 -8.46 -13.78 -32.16
CA LEU A 236 -7.14 -14.09 -32.69
C LEU A 236 -7.05 -15.55 -33.14
N ARG A 237 -7.65 -16.48 -32.39
CA ARG A 237 -7.80 -17.89 -32.80
C ARG A 237 -8.57 -18.00 -34.11
N ASP A 238 -9.70 -17.32 -34.22
CA ASP A 238 -10.60 -17.40 -35.39
C ASP A 238 -10.04 -16.65 -36.63
N SER A 239 -8.90 -15.98 -36.48
CA SER A 239 -8.26 -15.24 -37.57
C SER A 239 -7.55 -16.19 -38.54
N ARG A 240 -7.69 -15.90 -39.85
CA ARG A 240 -7.02 -16.66 -40.95
C ARG A 240 -5.51 -16.86 -40.74
N ARG A 241 -4.85 -15.93 -40.05
CA ARG A 241 -3.43 -16.05 -39.66
C ARG A 241 -3.26 -15.54 -38.24
N VAL A 242 -2.89 -16.44 -37.33
CA VAL A 242 -2.58 -16.11 -35.94
C VAL A 242 -1.24 -15.37 -35.87
N ARG A 243 -1.25 -14.15 -35.32
CA ARG A 243 -0.06 -13.32 -35.14
C ARG A 243 0.58 -13.62 -33.77
N ARG A 244 1.72 -14.33 -33.76
CA ARG A 244 2.48 -14.69 -32.54
C ARG A 244 2.74 -13.51 -31.59
N ARG A 245 3.10 -12.33 -32.13
CA ARG A 245 3.33 -11.13 -31.30
C ARG A 245 2.09 -10.71 -30.49
N VAL A 246 0.91 -10.75 -31.12
CA VAL A 246 -0.36 -10.37 -30.46
C VAL A 246 -0.74 -11.41 -29.42
N TYR A 247 -0.56 -12.70 -29.74
CA TYR A 247 -0.75 -13.80 -28.79
C TYR A 247 0.08 -13.59 -27.51
N TYR A 248 1.41 -13.46 -27.64
CA TYR A 248 2.27 -13.30 -26.47
C TYR A 248 2.00 -12.02 -25.67
N GLN A 249 1.55 -10.95 -26.32
CA GLN A 249 1.14 -9.74 -25.62
C GLN A 249 -0.09 -9.97 -24.73
N ILE A 250 -1.08 -10.72 -25.23
CA ILE A 250 -2.30 -11.06 -24.47
C ILE A 250 -1.95 -12.04 -23.33
N ILE A 251 -1.18 -13.08 -23.62
CA ILE A 251 -0.78 -14.09 -22.64
C ILE A 251 0.09 -13.50 -21.54
N SER A 252 1.04 -12.63 -21.88
CA SER A 252 1.85 -11.92 -20.87
C SER A 252 0.98 -11.10 -19.91
N TRP A 253 -0.14 -10.54 -20.38
CA TRP A 253 -1.07 -9.86 -19.51
C TRP A 253 -1.79 -10.84 -18.58
N PHE A 254 -2.32 -11.95 -19.12
CA PHE A 254 -2.98 -12.98 -18.32
C PHE A 254 -2.05 -13.61 -17.27
N ASP A 255 -0.79 -13.82 -17.61
CA ASP A 255 0.22 -14.31 -16.66
C ASP A 255 0.45 -13.35 -15.49
N ALA A 256 0.44 -12.03 -15.75
CA ALA A 256 0.51 -11.03 -14.70
C ALA A 256 -0.80 -10.88 -13.90
N HIS A 257 -1.94 -11.34 -14.44
CA HIS A 257 -3.28 -11.16 -13.87
C HIS A 257 -3.94 -12.47 -13.44
N ARG A 258 -3.17 -13.56 -13.28
CA ARG A 258 -3.67 -14.90 -12.88
C ARG A 258 -4.56 -14.86 -11.64
N PHE A 259 -4.24 -13.99 -10.67
CA PHE A 259 -5.04 -13.80 -9.47
C PHE A 259 -6.51 -13.48 -9.77
N TYR A 260 -6.78 -12.70 -10.81
CA TYR A 260 -8.12 -12.20 -11.11
C TYR A 260 -8.96 -13.14 -11.97
N LEU A 261 -8.51 -14.36 -12.26
CA LEU A 261 -9.24 -15.27 -13.14
C LEU A 261 -10.19 -16.14 -12.35
N LEU A 262 -11.48 -16.08 -12.72
CA LEU A 262 -12.48 -17.01 -12.22
C LEU A 262 -12.35 -18.36 -12.92
N ARG A 263 -13.00 -19.39 -12.37
CA ARG A 263 -13.06 -20.74 -12.97
C ARG A 263 -13.42 -20.68 -14.46
N GLU A 264 -14.51 -19.97 -14.78
CA GLU A 264 -14.99 -19.81 -16.16
C GLU A 264 -13.97 -19.14 -17.09
N HIS A 265 -13.17 -18.19 -16.57
CA HIS A 265 -12.11 -17.54 -17.34
C HIS A 265 -10.95 -18.48 -17.59
N CYS A 266 -10.54 -19.24 -16.57
CA CYS A 266 -9.47 -20.23 -16.69
C CYS A 266 -9.83 -21.30 -17.71
N ASP A 267 -11.06 -21.82 -17.67
CA ASP A 267 -11.52 -22.88 -18.58
C ASP A 267 -11.49 -22.38 -20.03
N ARG A 268 -12.12 -21.23 -20.31
CA ARG A 268 -12.09 -20.59 -21.64
C ARG A 268 -10.66 -20.29 -22.12
N LEU A 269 -9.82 -19.74 -21.24
CA LEU A 269 -8.45 -19.36 -21.59
C LEU A 269 -7.60 -20.58 -21.93
N ASN A 270 -7.69 -21.65 -21.14
CA ASN A 270 -6.95 -22.90 -21.39
C ASN A 270 -7.35 -23.54 -22.72
N ASP A 271 -8.65 -23.55 -23.04
CA ASP A 271 -9.16 -24.10 -24.30
C ASP A 271 -8.59 -23.32 -25.51
N VAL A 272 -8.72 -21.99 -25.50
CA VAL A 272 -8.27 -21.14 -26.61
C VAL A 272 -6.74 -21.16 -26.76
N VAL A 273 -6.00 -21.17 -25.65
CA VAL A 273 -4.54 -21.27 -25.65
C VAL A 273 -4.10 -22.59 -26.28
N SER A 274 -4.69 -23.71 -25.88
CA SER A 274 -4.35 -25.03 -26.42
C SER A 274 -4.58 -25.09 -27.93
N GLU A 275 -5.68 -24.55 -28.42
CA GLU A 275 -6.00 -24.47 -29.85
C GLU A 275 -4.97 -23.63 -30.63
N ILE A 276 -4.62 -22.44 -30.12
CA ILE A 276 -3.64 -21.56 -30.76
C ILE A 276 -2.23 -22.18 -30.77
N GLU A 277 -1.82 -22.82 -29.68
CA GLU A 277 -0.52 -23.48 -29.59
C GLU A 277 -0.41 -24.66 -30.56
N ALA A 278 -1.46 -25.48 -30.68
CA ALA A 278 -1.53 -26.53 -31.70
C ALA A 278 -1.45 -25.97 -33.13
N MET A 279 -2.06 -24.81 -33.39
CA MET A 279 -1.92 -24.12 -34.69
C MET A 279 -0.48 -23.66 -34.92
N PHE A 280 0.26 -23.21 -33.90
CA PHE A 280 1.66 -22.83 -34.05
C PHE A 280 2.58 -24.02 -34.31
N GLU A 281 2.36 -25.13 -33.61
CA GLU A 281 3.13 -26.37 -33.78
C GLU A 281 2.94 -26.96 -35.18
N ASN A 282 1.68 -27.02 -35.66
CA ASN A 282 1.37 -27.51 -37.00
C ASN A 282 1.96 -26.66 -38.13
N ASN A 283 2.06 -25.34 -37.94
CA ASN A 283 2.58 -24.43 -38.97
C ASN A 283 4.11 -24.29 -38.97
N ASP A 284 4.78 -24.59 -37.86
CA ASP A 284 6.21 -24.36 -37.67
C ASP A 284 6.78 -25.27 -36.57
N PRO A 285 6.92 -26.58 -36.84
CA PRO A 285 7.26 -27.61 -35.84
C PRO A 285 8.71 -27.54 -35.35
N HIS A 286 9.53 -26.68 -35.94
CA HIS A 286 10.95 -26.51 -35.57
C HIS A 286 11.19 -25.29 -34.68
N THR A 287 10.16 -24.52 -34.35
CA THR A 287 10.26 -23.40 -33.41
C THR A 287 10.12 -23.88 -31.97
N LEU A 288 11.06 -23.48 -31.12
CA LEU A 288 10.93 -23.61 -29.67
C LEU A 288 9.85 -22.64 -29.16
N THR A 289 8.79 -23.18 -28.55
CA THR A 289 7.71 -22.41 -27.91
C THR A 289 7.81 -22.54 -26.39
N ASN A 290 7.42 -21.49 -25.68
CA ASN A 290 7.24 -21.58 -24.22
C ASN A 290 5.98 -22.39 -23.93
N VAL A 291 6.08 -23.33 -23.00
CA VAL A 291 4.93 -24.06 -22.46
C VAL A 291 4.33 -23.22 -21.34
N HIS A 292 3.08 -22.80 -21.49
CA HIS A 292 2.37 -22.06 -20.45
C HIS A 292 1.78 -23.02 -19.43
N ALA A 293 2.01 -22.77 -18.14
CA ALA A 293 1.33 -23.51 -17.09
C ALA A 293 -0.17 -23.24 -17.18
N PRO A 294 -1.03 -24.27 -17.04
CA PRO A 294 -2.47 -24.09 -17.13
C PRO A 294 -2.95 -23.04 -16.13
N TYR A 295 -3.96 -22.28 -16.53
CA TYR A 295 -4.58 -21.29 -15.67
C TYR A 295 -5.52 -22.01 -14.70
N THR A 296 -5.38 -21.68 -13.41
CA THR A 296 -6.24 -22.15 -12.34
C THR A 296 -6.69 -20.94 -11.51
N PRO A 297 -7.93 -20.92 -11.02
CA PRO A 297 -8.40 -19.82 -10.21
C PRO A 297 -7.68 -19.81 -8.87
N HIS A 298 -7.36 -18.62 -8.40
CA HIS A 298 -6.68 -18.43 -7.14
C HIS A 298 -7.67 -18.61 -5.97
N PRO A 299 -7.34 -19.34 -4.90
CA PRO A 299 -8.27 -19.64 -3.81
C PRO A 299 -8.74 -18.40 -3.04
N GLN A 300 -7.93 -17.33 -3.01
CA GLN A 300 -8.28 -16.04 -2.39
C GLN A 300 -8.94 -15.04 -3.35
N MET A 301 -9.22 -15.44 -4.60
CA MET A 301 -9.92 -14.56 -5.53
C MET A 301 -11.40 -14.54 -5.22
N ASP A 302 -11.90 -13.36 -4.88
CA ASP A 302 -13.31 -13.08 -4.63
C ASP A 302 -13.82 -12.03 -5.65
N ALA A 303 -14.91 -12.34 -6.34
CA ALA A 303 -15.42 -11.47 -7.39
C ALA A 303 -15.98 -10.14 -6.85
N GLU A 304 -16.61 -10.14 -5.68
CA GLU A 304 -17.21 -8.94 -5.07
C GLU A 304 -16.11 -8.01 -4.55
N LEU A 305 -15.03 -8.57 -4.01
CA LEU A 305 -13.90 -7.79 -3.55
C LEU A 305 -13.05 -7.26 -4.70
N TYR A 306 -12.76 -8.03 -5.75
CA TYR A 306 -11.70 -7.68 -6.71
C TYR A 306 -12.19 -7.22 -8.08
N TYR A 307 -13.50 -7.29 -8.35
CA TYR A 307 -14.07 -6.68 -9.55
C TYR A 307 -14.86 -5.42 -9.24
N VAL A 308 -14.55 -4.37 -10.00
CA VAL A 308 -15.28 -3.09 -9.96
C VAL A 308 -16.00 -2.85 -11.28
N GLN A 309 -17.01 -1.98 -11.24
CA GLN A 309 -17.61 -1.49 -12.49
C GLN A 309 -16.58 -0.61 -13.22
N ALA A 310 -16.52 -0.73 -14.54
CA ALA A 310 -15.69 0.14 -15.34
C ALA A 310 -16.13 1.60 -15.11
N PRO A 311 -15.19 2.56 -14.99
CA PRO A 311 -15.57 3.97 -14.88
C PRO A 311 -16.42 4.32 -16.11
N THR A 312 -17.64 4.80 -15.86
CA THR A 312 -18.48 5.39 -16.90
C THR A 312 -17.70 6.56 -17.48
N ALA A 313 -17.33 6.47 -18.75
CA ALA A 313 -16.66 7.55 -19.45
C ALA A 313 -17.51 8.83 -19.27
N SER A 314 -17.00 9.80 -18.52
CA SER A 314 -17.62 11.11 -18.45
C SER A 314 -17.66 11.68 -19.87
N PRO A 315 -18.79 12.22 -20.34
CA PRO A 315 -18.89 12.76 -21.68
C PRO A 315 -17.87 13.89 -21.80
N THR A 316 -16.93 13.70 -22.72
CA THR A 316 -15.88 14.62 -23.09
C THR A 316 -16.45 16.03 -23.20
N ALA A 317 -15.96 16.94 -22.34
CA ALA A 317 -16.21 18.36 -22.47
C ALA A 317 -15.85 18.77 -23.91
N THR A 318 -16.87 19.17 -24.65
CA THR A 318 -16.72 19.72 -25.99
C THR A 318 -15.86 20.97 -25.86
N VAL A 319 -14.61 20.89 -26.29
CA VAL A 319 -13.79 22.07 -26.54
C VAL A 319 -14.44 22.79 -27.72
N GLN A 320 -15.21 23.83 -27.42
CA GLN A 320 -15.62 24.82 -28.42
C GLN A 320 -14.38 25.64 -28.78
N ALA A 321 -14.02 25.58 -30.07
CA ALA A 321 -13.18 26.57 -30.74
C ALA A 321 -14.05 27.75 -31.19
#